data_AF-A0A0G4EEM2-F1
#
_entry.id   AF-A0A0G4EEM2-F1
#
_cell.length_a   1.000
_cell.length_b   1.000
_cell.length_c   1.000
_cell.angle_alpha   90.00
_cell.angle_beta   90.00
_cell.angle_gamma   90.00
#
_symmetry.space_group_name_H-M   'P 1'
#
loop_
_entity.id
_entity.type
_entity.pdbx_description
1 polymer ?
#
loop_
_entity_poly.entity_id
_entity_poly.type
_entity_poly.pdbx_seq_one_letter_code
_entity_poly.pdbx_strand_id
1 'polypeptide(L)'
;MAHSSSAASQAPHAAPLPLGCRRLDDVEIIRDFVPGRSVSRVDRQLLEGCVRRTFTEAEVTRLIRQGADPGAIGSLRVRGISGINPNWRYSCLCFVIDRPTNRPFLYANSGVDQGVPVLLPQWSSRELQRDIINALVDGGADVNAAGGGRERPIRVAIEAGNLTAVDTLLARQADVRGLRVMRLPYIPDYAPPATREYEDALMSVYRRLIQRDSTLAAERSFGDSLVHEAARSYAAFSQQFIDQYLNLITSHGADMTATDNFGSTPLHVAAAYRGSPCVADWLCRQLTADDVSRGLLNQPNRTPIAVAAEELDQEQQQLQQLEEGRSRRIRNYKTTIRVLLRGGAAPSIARVPTATEEDRRRRQLVLAEYATVLSELSEAVMSAINGALAPQRDHSMLLARLLPLAPHHDGAHPHPSPSNMAFGPHEAEAIGWKIGAFLHEPPAAVAAIDQYLIGESVLRRRVRAAVAHFVKSAATQTSSNREVVGGTRHQQQGDKRVKVTVPPLQCFAVRGSGGQVVLTGVREVVHRARLDEAVSHGIPPEGVVKGFNEHLGDQDCQFTWQQLGRIDKGTEVFVSLGID
;
A
#
# COMPACT_ATOMS: atom_id res chain seq x y z
N MET A 1 -56.59 39.38 2.90
CA MET A 1 -55.41 39.12 3.75
C MET A 1 -54.32 38.55 2.86
N ALA A 2 -53.23 39.30 2.74
CA ALA A 2 -52.06 38.92 1.97
C ALA A 2 -51.22 37.90 2.76
N HIS A 3 -50.70 36.88 2.09
CA HIS A 3 -49.46 36.24 2.52
C HIS A 3 -48.57 36.00 1.30
N SER A 4 -47.53 36.83 1.26
CA SER A 4 -46.36 36.74 0.39
C SER A 4 -45.54 35.49 0.77
N SER A 5 -45.24 34.64 -0.19
CA SER A 5 -44.24 33.57 -0.06
C SER A 5 -42.93 34.05 -0.68
N SER A 6 -42.00 34.42 0.19
CA SER A 6 -40.63 34.84 -0.14
C SER A 6 -39.82 33.63 -0.59
N ALA A 7 -39.59 33.50 -1.90
CA ALA A 7 -38.56 32.63 -2.45
C ALA A 7 -37.18 33.23 -2.16
N ALA A 8 -36.60 32.90 -1.00
CA ALA A 8 -35.20 33.14 -0.72
C ALA A 8 -34.36 32.16 -1.57
N SER A 9 -33.57 32.70 -2.50
CA SER A 9 -32.58 31.92 -3.23
C SER A 9 -31.57 31.35 -2.23
N GLN A 10 -31.63 30.05 -1.97
CA GLN A 10 -30.53 29.36 -1.30
C GLN A 10 -29.32 29.39 -2.23
N ALA A 11 -28.30 30.15 -1.84
CA ALA A 11 -26.98 30.06 -2.44
C ALA A 11 -26.49 28.60 -2.35
N PRO A 12 -25.79 28.08 -3.36
CA PRO A 12 -25.32 26.69 -3.35
C PRO A 12 -24.45 26.46 -2.11
N HIS A 13 -24.78 25.42 -1.34
CA HIS A 13 -24.00 24.99 -0.18
C HIS A 13 -22.53 24.83 -0.59
N ALA A 14 -21.68 25.73 -0.08
CA ALA A 14 -20.25 25.70 -0.35
C ALA A 14 -19.67 24.35 0.10
N ALA A 15 -18.89 23.70 -0.76
CA ALA A 15 -18.24 22.44 -0.43
C ALA A 15 -17.52 22.53 0.92
N PRO A 16 -17.59 21.48 1.76
CA PRO A 16 -16.97 21.49 3.08
C PRO A 16 -15.46 21.72 2.94
N LEU A 17 -14.93 22.66 3.74
CA LEU A 17 -13.51 22.97 3.80
C LEU A 17 -12.74 21.76 4.35
N PRO A 18 -11.62 21.35 3.73
CA PRO A 18 -10.77 20.34 4.33
C PRO A 18 -10.23 20.82 5.69
N LEU A 19 -9.99 19.88 6.61
CA LEU A 19 -9.58 20.16 7.98
C LEU A 19 -8.31 21.05 8.00
N GLY A 20 -8.33 22.11 8.80
CA GLY A 20 -7.20 23.05 8.94
C GLY A 20 -6.98 24.01 7.75
N CYS A 21 -7.83 23.99 6.73
CA CYS A 21 -7.73 24.90 5.58
C CYS A 21 -8.49 26.20 5.80
N ARG A 22 -7.97 27.28 5.22
CA ARG A 22 -8.63 28.59 5.16
C ARG A 22 -9.21 28.85 3.77
N ARG A 23 -10.34 29.57 3.71
CA ARG A 23 -10.81 30.12 2.43
C ARG A 23 -9.95 31.32 2.07
N LEU A 24 -9.97 31.68 0.79
CA LEU A 24 -9.31 32.90 0.32
C LEU A 24 -9.81 34.16 1.04
N ASP A 25 -11.07 34.19 1.49
CA ASP A 25 -11.63 35.35 2.20
C ASP A 25 -11.05 35.55 3.60
N ASP A 26 -10.52 34.48 4.22
CA ASP A 26 -9.90 34.49 5.54
C ASP A 26 -8.43 34.97 5.51
N VAL A 27 -7.88 35.20 4.31
CA VAL A 27 -6.48 35.59 4.11
C VAL A 27 -6.37 36.91 3.36
N GLU A 28 -5.23 37.58 3.57
CA GLU A 28 -4.80 38.80 2.90
C GLU A 28 -3.73 38.45 1.87
N ILE A 29 -3.84 39.06 0.69
CA ILE A 29 -2.84 38.97 -0.36
C ILE A 29 -1.86 40.10 -0.14
N ILE A 30 -0.61 39.75 0.16
CA ILE A 30 0.46 40.70 0.43
C ILE A 30 1.42 40.65 -0.74
N ARG A 31 1.78 41.81 -1.29
CA ARG A 31 2.93 41.90 -2.20
C ARG A 31 4.18 42.12 -1.35
N ASP A 32 5.19 41.29 -1.55
CA ASP A 32 6.44 41.45 -0.83
C ASP A 32 7.19 42.68 -1.36
N PHE A 33 7.70 43.49 -0.43
CA PHE A 33 8.41 44.72 -0.75
C PHE A 33 9.76 44.42 -1.42
N VAL A 34 9.98 44.99 -2.60
CA VAL A 34 11.30 45.04 -3.25
C VAL A 34 11.91 46.41 -2.94
N PRO A 35 13.07 46.48 -2.26
CA PRO A 35 13.73 47.74 -1.96
C PRO A 35 13.93 48.61 -3.21
N GLY A 36 13.46 49.86 -3.17
CA GLY A 36 13.63 50.84 -4.26
C GLY A 36 12.52 50.91 -5.31
N ARG A 37 11.46 50.08 -5.23
CA ARG A 37 10.27 50.18 -6.11
C ARG A 37 9.01 50.47 -5.30
N SER A 38 8.27 51.52 -5.67
CA SER A 38 6.93 51.75 -5.11
C SER A 38 5.95 50.69 -5.65
N VAL A 39 5.06 50.18 -4.79
CA VAL A 39 4.05 49.19 -5.19
C VAL A 39 3.01 49.89 -6.08
N SER A 40 3.10 49.67 -7.39
CA SER A 40 2.12 50.21 -8.34
C SER A 40 0.74 49.58 -8.15
N ARG A 41 -0.32 50.35 -8.38
CA ARG A 41 -1.72 49.86 -8.30
C ARG A 41 -1.96 48.71 -9.29
N VAL A 42 -1.37 48.76 -10.48
CA VAL A 42 -1.52 47.74 -11.51
C VAL A 42 -0.85 46.42 -11.12
N ASP A 43 0.24 46.46 -10.34
CA ASP A 43 0.88 45.25 -9.83
C ASP A 43 0.02 44.53 -8.79
N ARG A 44 -0.63 45.30 -7.89
CA ARG A 44 -1.57 44.73 -6.91
C ARG A 44 -2.76 44.10 -7.63
N GLN A 45 -3.27 44.75 -8.67
CA GLN A 45 -4.35 44.19 -9.50
C GLN A 45 -3.91 42.86 -10.13
N LEU A 46 -2.73 42.82 -10.76
CA LEU A 46 -2.21 41.60 -11.38
C LEU A 46 -2.09 40.45 -10.35
N LEU A 47 -1.50 40.72 -9.19
CA LEU A 47 -1.35 39.70 -8.14
C LEU A 47 -2.70 39.23 -7.61
N GLU A 48 -3.61 40.15 -7.30
CA GLU A 48 -4.95 39.83 -6.81
C GLU A 48 -5.75 38.99 -7.80
N GLY A 49 -5.70 39.32 -9.09
CA GLY A 49 -6.40 38.53 -10.10
C GLY A 49 -5.75 37.17 -10.39
N CYS A 50 -4.43 37.02 -10.20
CA CYS A 50 -3.78 35.71 -10.23
C CYS A 50 -4.26 34.80 -9.09
N VAL A 51 -4.41 35.34 -7.88
CA VAL A 51 -4.87 34.58 -6.70
C VAL A 51 -6.37 34.30 -6.77
N ARG A 52 -7.18 35.29 -7.18
CA ARG A 52 -8.64 35.21 -7.23
C ARG A 52 -9.18 34.57 -8.51
N ARG A 53 -8.33 34.36 -9.52
CA ARG A 53 -8.67 33.73 -10.81
C ARG A 53 -9.72 34.50 -11.61
N THR A 54 -9.59 35.82 -11.62
CA THR A 54 -10.59 36.73 -12.20
C THR A 54 -10.22 37.25 -13.59
N PHE A 55 -9.14 36.76 -14.19
CA PHE A 55 -8.62 37.30 -15.45
C PHE A 55 -8.91 36.45 -16.68
N THR A 56 -9.00 37.16 -17.79
CA THR A 56 -8.79 36.64 -19.15
C THR A 56 -7.35 36.94 -19.62
N GLU A 57 -6.86 36.22 -20.63
CA GLU A 57 -5.54 36.45 -21.26
C GLU A 57 -5.35 37.92 -21.69
N ALA A 58 -6.40 38.51 -22.28
CA ALA A 58 -6.38 39.89 -22.74
C ALA A 58 -6.20 40.90 -21.59
N GLU A 59 -6.78 40.62 -20.41
CA GLU A 59 -6.66 41.49 -19.25
C GLU A 59 -5.27 41.42 -18.62
N VAL A 60 -4.66 40.22 -18.56
CA VAL A 60 -3.25 40.05 -18.14
C VAL A 60 -2.34 40.84 -19.07
N THR A 61 -2.48 40.66 -20.38
CA THR A 61 -1.69 41.38 -21.39
C THR A 61 -1.86 42.89 -21.26
N ARG A 62 -3.09 43.37 -21.02
CA ARG A 62 -3.37 44.79 -20.81
C ARG A 62 -2.68 45.34 -19.56
N LEU A 63 -2.74 44.62 -18.43
CA LEU A 63 -2.10 45.05 -17.19
C LEU A 63 -0.58 45.12 -17.35
N ILE A 64 0.03 44.13 -18.02
CA ILE A 64 1.47 44.13 -18.29
C ILE A 64 1.86 45.32 -19.18
N ARG A 65 1.07 45.63 -20.23
CA ARG A 65 1.28 46.84 -21.05
C ARG A 65 1.12 48.15 -20.27
N GLN A 66 0.33 48.16 -19.21
CA GLN A 66 0.19 49.30 -18.29
C GLN A 66 1.32 49.38 -17.26
N GLY A 67 2.35 48.52 -17.36
CA GLY A 67 3.52 48.50 -16.51
C GLY A 67 3.40 47.60 -15.29
N ALA A 68 2.44 46.67 -15.26
CA ALA A 68 2.40 45.63 -14.23
C ALA A 68 3.59 44.68 -14.38
N ASP A 69 4.23 44.33 -13.27
CA ASP A 69 5.37 43.43 -13.18
C ASP A 69 4.88 41.96 -13.08
N PRO A 70 5.00 41.16 -14.16
CA PRO A 70 4.58 39.76 -14.13
C PRO A 70 5.53 38.88 -13.29
N GLY A 71 6.71 39.39 -12.93
CA GLY A 71 7.64 38.77 -11.98
C GLY A 71 7.34 39.10 -10.51
N ALA A 72 6.24 39.80 -10.22
CA ALA A 72 5.89 40.16 -8.85
C ALA A 72 5.78 38.92 -7.94
N ILE A 73 6.36 39.05 -6.74
CA ILE A 73 6.28 38.05 -5.68
C ILE A 73 5.26 38.51 -4.65
N GLY A 74 4.39 37.58 -4.25
CA GLY A 74 3.40 37.77 -3.20
C GLY A 74 3.40 36.66 -2.17
N SER A 75 2.77 36.94 -1.05
CA SER A 75 2.53 36.00 0.05
C SER A 75 1.07 36.07 0.47
N LEU A 76 0.56 34.97 1.03
CA LEU A 76 -0.76 34.92 1.65
C LEU A 76 -0.57 35.02 3.16
N ARG A 77 -1.43 35.76 3.86
CA ARG A 77 -1.39 35.90 5.33
C ARG A 77 -2.76 35.76 5.93
N VAL A 78 -2.90 34.99 7.01
CA VAL A 78 -4.17 34.93 7.75
C VAL A 78 -4.50 36.30 8.34
N ARG A 79 -5.75 36.77 8.16
CA ARG A 79 -6.20 38.08 8.67
C ARG A 79 -5.97 38.19 10.19
N GLY A 80 -5.55 39.37 10.65
CA GLY A 80 -5.37 39.67 12.07
C GLY A 80 -4.02 39.26 12.67
N ILE A 81 -3.11 38.71 11.86
CA ILE A 81 -1.77 38.31 12.31
C ILE A 81 -0.72 39.34 11.87
N SER A 82 0.11 39.79 12.80
CA SER A 82 1.24 40.69 12.54
C SER A 82 2.54 39.91 12.27
N GLY A 83 3.35 40.38 11.31
CA GLY A 83 4.62 39.75 10.91
C GLY A 83 4.65 39.27 9.46
N ILE A 84 5.86 39.22 8.90
CA ILE A 84 6.15 38.65 7.57
C ILE A 84 6.94 37.36 7.82
N ASN A 85 6.41 36.22 7.37
CA ASN A 85 7.19 34.99 7.31
C ASN A 85 7.80 34.87 5.90
N PRO A 86 9.13 34.89 5.74
CA PRO A 86 9.77 34.85 4.42
C PRO A 86 9.64 33.50 3.71
N ASN A 87 9.12 32.46 4.37
CA ASN A 87 9.14 31.09 3.86
C ASN A 87 8.05 30.76 2.82
N TRP A 88 6.94 31.54 2.77
CA TRP A 88 5.76 31.24 1.93
C TRP A 88 5.51 32.34 0.91
N ARG A 89 6.44 32.46 -0.05
CA ARG A 89 6.43 33.46 -1.11
C ARG A 89 6.24 32.77 -2.46
N TYR A 90 5.41 33.36 -3.31
CA TYR A 90 5.00 32.77 -4.58
C TYR A 90 5.05 33.85 -5.66
N SER A 91 5.54 33.49 -6.84
CA SER A 91 5.42 34.33 -8.02
C SER A 91 3.98 34.30 -8.55
N CYS A 92 3.63 35.25 -9.43
CA CYS A 92 2.38 35.21 -10.18
C CYS A 92 2.16 33.84 -10.86
N LEU A 93 3.21 33.24 -11.42
CA LEU A 93 3.15 31.91 -12.05
C LEU A 93 2.72 30.82 -11.07
N CYS A 94 3.23 30.83 -9.83
CA CYS A 94 2.80 29.87 -8.81
C CYS A 94 1.32 30.03 -8.43
N PHE A 95 0.82 31.27 -8.35
CA PHE A 95 -0.58 31.54 -7.99
C PHE A 95 -1.59 31.12 -9.06
N VAL A 96 -1.22 31.13 -10.34
CA VAL A 96 -2.13 30.76 -11.44
C VAL A 96 -2.21 29.27 -11.71
N ILE A 97 -1.43 28.44 -11.01
CA ILE A 97 -1.47 26.97 -11.15
C ILE A 97 -2.64 26.39 -10.36
N ASP A 98 -3.39 25.47 -10.97
CA ASP A 98 -4.56 24.84 -10.37
C ASP A 98 -4.16 23.50 -9.85
N ARG A 99 -4.79 23.11 -8.74
CA ARG A 99 -4.85 21.71 -8.40
C ARG A 99 -6.16 21.12 -8.93
N PRO A 100 -6.13 19.97 -9.64
CA PRO A 100 -7.33 19.26 -10.08
C PRO A 100 -8.24 18.82 -8.94
N THR A 101 -7.68 18.58 -7.75
CA THR A 101 -8.40 18.20 -6.54
C THR A 101 -8.55 19.39 -5.57
N ASN A 102 -9.62 19.41 -4.77
CA ASN A 102 -9.90 20.43 -3.74
C ASN A 102 -8.94 20.38 -2.53
N ARG A 103 -7.68 19.96 -2.74
CA ARG A 103 -6.65 19.99 -1.70
C ARG A 103 -5.85 21.28 -1.76
N PRO A 104 -5.56 21.90 -0.62
CA PRO A 104 -4.68 23.07 -0.59
C PRO A 104 -3.21 22.69 -0.87
N PHE A 105 -2.46 23.55 -1.57
CA PHE A 105 -1.00 23.45 -1.71
C PHE A 105 -0.26 24.75 -1.52
N LEU A 106 -0.94 25.88 -1.65
CA LEU A 106 -0.38 27.16 -1.28
C LEU A 106 -0.70 27.44 0.18
N TYR A 107 0.31 27.87 0.90
CA TYR A 107 0.25 28.12 2.34
C TYR A 107 0.29 29.62 2.62
N ALA A 108 -0.53 30.05 3.58
CA ALA A 108 -0.51 31.37 4.15
C ALA A 108 0.30 31.40 5.44
N ASN A 109 0.92 32.56 5.71
CA ASN A 109 1.52 32.85 6.99
C ASN A 109 0.44 32.93 8.09
N SER A 110 0.64 32.16 9.14
CA SER A 110 -0.23 32.03 10.30
C SER A 110 0.42 32.54 11.60
N GLY A 111 1.60 33.16 11.54
CA GLY A 111 2.33 33.63 12.73
C GLY A 111 3.04 32.54 13.53
N VAL A 112 2.85 31.27 13.16
CA VAL A 112 3.61 30.10 13.64
C VAL A 112 4.46 29.54 12.49
N ASP A 113 5.50 28.76 12.80
CA ASP A 113 6.42 28.21 11.79
C ASP A 113 5.72 27.33 10.73
N GLN A 114 4.60 26.70 11.08
CA GLN A 114 3.80 25.90 10.17
C GLN A 114 2.75 26.78 9.46
N GLY A 115 2.94 27.00 8.16
CA GLY A 115 1.98 27.74 7.33
C GLY A 115 0.60 27.06 7.29
N VAL A 116 -0.45 27.85 7.02
CA VAL A 116 -1.83 27.35 6.96
C VAL A 116 -2.25 27.16 5.50
N PRO A 117 -2.71 25.98 5.10
CA PRO A 117 -3.16 25.75 3.73
C PRO A 117 -4.34 26.65 3.33
N VAL A 118 -4.31 27.19 2.11
CA VAL A 118 -5.38 28.01 1.54
C VAL A 118 -6.03 27.29 0.36
N LEU A 119 -7.37 27.25 0.37
CA LEU A 119 -8.15 26.81 -0.78
C LEU A 119 -8.35 27.99 -1.74
N LEU A 120 -7.73 27.91 -2.91
CA LEU A 120 -7.89 28.89 -3.99
C LEU A 120 -9.02 28.46 -4.93
N PRO A 121 -9.70 29.42 -5.59
CA PRO A 121 -10.61 29.10 -6.69
C PRO A 121 -9.84 28.47 -7.86
N GLN A 122 -10.57 27.78 -8.76
CA GLN A 122 -10.02 27.20 -9.98
C GLN A 122 -10.35 28.09 -11.19
N TRP A 123 -9.55 28.00 -12.25
CA TRP A 123 -9.92 28.58 -13.53
C TRP A 123 -11.12 27.84 -14.12
N SER A 124 -11.88 28.51 -14.99
CA SER A 124 -13.03 27.90 -15.66
C SER A 124 -12.65 26.76 -16.62
N SER A 125 -11.42 26.76 -17.14
CA SER A 125 -10.89 25.68 -17.98
C SER A 125 -9.36 25.57 -17.93
N ARG A 126 -8.83 24.44 -18.43
CA ARG A 126 -7.38 24.19 -18.53
C ARG A 126 -6.72 25.02 -19.63
N GLU A 127 -7.48 25.32 -20.69
CA GLU A 127 -7.06 26.20 -21.77
C GLU A 127 -6.83 27.60 -21.22
N LEU A 128 -7.79 28.16 -20.47
CA LEU A 128 -7.65 29.48 -19.88
C LEU A 128 -6.43 29.54 -18.95
N GLN A 129 -6.23 28.54 -18.10
CA GLN A 129 -5.02 28.46 -17.26
C GLN A 129 -3.73 28.52 -18.08
N ARG A 130 -3.64 27.72 -19.13
CA ARG A 130 -2.47 27.69 -20.02
C ARG A 130 -2.26 29.05 -20.69
N ASP A 131 -3.32 29.68 -21.15
CA ASP A 131 -3.27 30.98 -21.82
C ASP A 131 -2.81 32.08 -20.86
N ILE A 132 -3.26 32.04 -19.60
CA ILE A 132 -2.78 32.93 -18.53
C ILE A 132 -1.30 32.69 -18.20
N ILE A 133 -0.86 31.43 -18.09
CA ILE A 133 0.57 31.09 -17.88
C ILE A 133 1.41 31.64 -19.04
N ASN A 134 0.97 31.42 -20.29
CA ASN A 134 1.64 31.93 -21.48
C ASN A 134 1.73 33.46 -21.47
N ALA A 135 0.62 34.17 -21.23
CA ALA A 135 0.59 35.62 -21.20
C ALA A 135 1.52 36.21 -20.13
N LEU A 136 1.63 35.59 -18.95
CA LEU A 136 2.57 36.00 -17.92
C LEU A 136 4.03 35.81 -18.36
N VAL A 137 4.37 34.66 -18.95
CA VAL A 137 5.73 34.39 -19.45
C VAL A 137 6.07 35.31 -20.63
N ASP A 138 5.16 35.51 -21.57
CA ASP A 138 5.31 36.42 -22.72
C ASP A 138 5.47 37.88 -22.29
N GLY A 139 4.87 38.25 -21.15
CA GLY A 139 5.07 39.54 -20.51
C GLY A 139 6.39 39.69 -19.73
N GLY A 140 7.18 38.62 -19.60
CA GLY A 140 8.48 38.62 -18.93
C GLY A 140 8.51 38.01 -17.53
N ALA A 141 7.49 37.24 -17.13
CA ALA A 141 7.60 36.43 -15.92
C ALA A 141 8.72 35.38 -16.08
N ASP A 142 9.64 35.32 -15.12
CA ASP A 142 10.66 34.28 -15.07
C ASP A 142 10.03 32.91 -14.76
N VAL A 143 10.09 32.00 -15.74
CA VAL A 143 9.58 30.62 -15.64
C VAL A 143 10.27 29.83 -14.50
N ASN A 144 11.48 30.24 -14.13
CA ASN A 144 12.33 29.61 -13.11
C ASN A 144 12.36 30.40 -11.79
N ALA A 145 11.52 31.42 -11.65
CA ALA A 145 11.50 32.31 -10.49
C ALA A 145 11.47 31.51 -9.17
N ALA A 146 12.50 31.68 -8.35
CA ALA A 146 12.50 31.19 -6.98
C ALA A 146 11.87 32.28 -6.10
N GLY A 147 10.59 32.12 -5.76
CA GLY A 147 9.91 33.06 -4.86
C GLY A 147 10.48 32.95 -3.46
N GLY A 148 11.56 33.67 -3.12
CA GLY A 148 12.14 33.81 -1.77
C GLY A 148 12.43 32.52 -0.96
N GLY A 149 12.17 31.32 -1.50
CA GLY A 149 12.09 30.02 -0.84
C GLY A 149 12.10 28.85 -1.85
N ARG A 150 11.57 27.68 -1.46
CA ARG A 150 11.67 26.39 -2.21
C ARG A 150 10.73 26.22 -3.41
N GLU A 151 9.73 27.08 -3.60
CA GLU A 151 8.59 26.82 -4.50
C GLU A 151 8.77 27.50 -5.88
N ARG A 152 9.43 26.79 -6.81
CA ARG A 152 9.49 27.18 -8.24
C ARG A 152 8.18 26.81 -8.96
N PRO A 153 7.75 27.53 -10.01
CA PRO A 153 6.50 27.22 -10.73
C PRO A 153 6.37 25.76 -11.15
N ILE A 154 7.44 25.15 -11.66
CA ILE A 154 7.43 23.73 -12.07
C ILE A 154 7.18 22.78 -10.89
N ARG A 155 7.74 23.06 -9.71
CA ARG A 155 7.52 22.29 -8.48
C ARG A 155 6.07 22.37 -8.05
N VAL A 156 5.52 23.59 -8.06
CA VAL A 156 4.12 23.84 -7.73
C VAL A 156 3.19 23.08 -8.69
N ALA A 157 3.48 23.08 -10.00
CA ALA A 157 2.72 22.33 -10.99
C ALA A 157 2.74 20.81 -10.75
N ILE A 158 3.90 20.26 -10.34
CA ILE A 158 4.06 18.83 -10.01
C ILE A 158 3.31 18.48 -8.72
N GLU A 159 3.47 19.26 -7.65
CA GLU A 159 2.76 19.05 -6.40
C GLU A 159 1.24 19.21 -6.58
N ALA A 160 0.82 20.07 -7.50
CA ALA A 160 -0.57 20.16 -7.91
C ALA A 160 -1.05 18.96 -8.73
N GLY A 161 -0.18 18.09 -9.26
CA GLY A 161 -0.56 17.03 -10.19
C GLY A 161 -1.15 17.60 -11.49
N ASN A 162 -0.71 18.79 -11.89
CA ASN A 162 -1.29 19.53 -13.01
C ASN A 162 -0.45 19.36 -14.27
N LEU A 163 -0.76 18.32 -15.04
CA LEU A 163 -0.03 18.00 -16.27
C LEU A 163 -0.05 19.15 -17.29
N THR A 164 -1.17 19.87 -17.43
CA THR A 164 -1.25 21.02 -18.35
C THR A 164 -0.26 22.12 -17.97
N ALA A 165 -0.17 22.47 -16.69
CA ALA A 165 0.79 23.45 -16.21
C ALA A 165 2.24 22.95 -16.40
N VAL A 166 2.51 21.67 -16.10
CA VAL A 166 3.83 21.06 -16.34
C VAL A 166 4.21 21.13 -17.81
N ASP A 167 3.36 20.69 -18.73
CA ASP A 167 3.62 20.73 -20.16
C ASP A 167 3.85 22.16 -20.67
N THR A 168 3.07 23.12 -20.17
CA THR A 168 3.21 24.54 -20.54
C THR A 168 4.56 25.08 -20.08
N LEU A 169 4.93 24.84 -18.82
CA LEU A 169 6.21 25.31 -18.26
C LEU A 169 7.41 24.64 -18.95
N LEU A 170 7.33 23.34 -19.25
CA LEU A 170 8.37 22.62 -19.98
C LEU A 170 8.53 23.14 -21.42
N ALA A 171 7.43 23.48 -22.10
CA ALA A 171 7.45 24.11 -23.41
C ALA A 171 8.13 25.49 -23.39
N ARG A 172 8.07 26.18 -22.25
CA ARG A 172 8.78 27.44 -21.96
C ARG A 172 10.18 27.23 -21.34
N GLN A 173 10.75 26.04 -21.47
CA GLN A 173 12.11 25.71 -21.01
C GLN A 173 12.33 25.85 -19.50
N ALA A 174 11.31 25.54 -18.68
CA ALA A 174 11.49 25.46 -17.23
C ALA A 174 12.61 24.46 -16.84
N ASP A 175 13.46 24.87 -15.91
CA ASP A 175 14.51 24.04 -15.34
C ASP A 175 13.88 22.89 -14.55
N VAL A 176 14.42 21.69 -14.70
CA VAL A 176 13.98 20.50 -13.94
C VAL A 176 15.12 19.89 -13.12
N ARG A 177 16.37 20.21 -13.45
CA ARG A 177 17.57 19.59 -12.90
C ARG A 177 17.96 20.12 -11.54
N GLY A 178 18.29 19.22 -10.61
CA GLY A 178 18.67 19.57 -9.24
C GLY A 178 17.52 20.14 -8.39
N LEU A 179 16.28 20.09 -8.91
CA LEU A 179 15.09 20.58 -8.24
C LEU A 179 14.27 19.46 -7.59
N ARG A 180 14.75 18.21 -7.66
CA ARG A 180 14.07 17.03 -7.10
C ARG A 180 12.65 16.89 -7.65
N VAL A 181 12.41 17.24 -8.92
CA VAL A 181 11.07 17.25 -9.55
C VAL A 181 10.36 15.89 -9.49
N MET A 182 11.12 14.80 -9.36
CA MET A 182 10.59 13.45 -9.22
C MET A 182 10.23 13.07 -7.77
N ARG A 183 10.54 13.90 -6.77
CA ARG A 183 10.21 13.63 -5.35
C ARG A 183 8.71 13.59 -5.12
N LEU A 184 8.24 12.62 -4.32
CA LEU A 184 6.86 12.57 -3.85
C LEU A 184 6.47 13.84 -3.05
N PRO A 185 5.29 14.44 -3.30
CA PRO A 185 4.81 15.59 -2.55
C PRO A 185 4.68 15.28 -1.06
N TYR A 186 4.95 16.29 -0.23
CA TYR A 186 4.73 16.18 1.21
C TYR A 186 3.23 16.30 1.51
N ILE A 187 2.69 15.34 2.26
CA ILE A 187 1.30 15.35 2.72
C ILE A 187 1.35 15.33 4.26
N PRO A 188 0.90 16.41 4.94
CA PRO A 188 0.91 16.47 6.40
C PRO A 188 0.13 15.32 7.05
N ASP A 189 0.50 14.90 8.26
CA ASP A 189 -0.14 13.73 8.92
C ASP A 189 -1.65 13.89 9.14
N TYR A 190 -2.09 15.12 9.39
CA TYR A 190 -3.49 15.48 9.62
C TYR A 190 -4.29 15.58 8.33
N ALA A 191 -3.63 15.59 7.17
CA ALA A 191 -4.32 15.59 5.89
C ALA A 191 -4.83 14.18 5.56
N PRO A 192 -5.98 14.07 4.86
CA PRO A 192 -6.46 12.77 4.42
C PRO A 192 -5.42 12.07 3.50
N PRO A 193 -5.49 10.75 3.30
CA PRO A 193 -4.71 10.06 2.27
C PRO A 193 -5.03 10.58 0.86
N ALA A 194 -4.05 10.56 -0.04
CA ALA A 194 -4.21 10.94 -1.44
C ALA A 194 -5.39 10.20 -2.08
N THR A 195 -6.14 10.90 -2.94
CA THR A 195 -7.21 10.27 -3.71
C THR A 195 -6.62 9.58 -4.93
N ARG A 196 -7.32 8.58 -5.46
CA ARG A 196 -6.88 7.86 -6.66
C ARG A 196 -6.71 8.79 -7.86
N GLU A 197 -7.60 9.78 -8.01
CA GLU A 197 -7.53 10.76 -9.10
C GLU A 197 -6.26 11.61 -9.01
N TYR A 198 -5.84 11.98 -7.79
CA TYR A 198 -4.59 12.71 -7.58
C TYR A 198 -3.37 11.82 -7.86
N GLU A 199 -3.39 10.57 -7.42
CA GLU A 199 -2.34 9.59 -7.71
C GLU A 199 -2.16 9.37 -9.21
N ASP A 200 -3.26 9.19 -9.96
CA ASP A 200 -3.23 9.01 -11.42
C ASP A 200 -2.72 10.27 -12.14
N ALA A 201 -3.11 11.46 -11.68
CA ALA A 201 -2.65 12.74 -12.22
C ALA A 201 -1.15 12.96 -11.94
N LEU A 202 -0.70 12.70 -10.72
CA LEU A 202 0.71 12.81 -10.32
C LEU A 202 1.58 11.79 -11.07
N MET A 203 1.11 10.57 -11.23
CA MET A 203 1.79 9.55 -12.03
C MET A 203 1.93 9.98 -13.50
N SER A 204 0.91 10.61 -14.07
CA SER A 204 0.96 11.15 -15.44
C SER A 204 2.01 12.24 -15.57
N VAL A 205 2.15 13.10 -14.56
CA VAL A 205 3.23 14.10 -14.47
C VAL A 205 4.61 13.43 -14.44
N TYR A 206 4.83 12.43 -13.57
CA TYR A 206 6.12 11.74 -13.50
C TYR A 206 6.51 11.02 -14.79
N ARG A 207 5.54 10.37 -15.46
CA ARG A 207 5.76 9.77 -16.78
C ARG A 207 6.18 10.81 -17.80
N ARG A 208 5.54 12.00 -17.80
CA ARG A 208 5.91 13.10 -18.71
C ARG A 208 7.32 13.63 -18.43
N LEU A 209 7.69 13.80 -17.17
CA LEU A 209 9.04 14.24 -16.79
C LEU A 209 10.12 13.26 -17.26
N ILE A 210 9.92 11.96 -17.04
CA ILE A 210 10.85 10.92 -17.50
C ILE A 210 10.90 10.81 -19.03
N GLN A 211 9.76 10.94 -19.71
CA GLN A 211 9.73 10.98 -21.19
C GLN A 211 10.56 12.14 -21.74
N ARG A 212 10.54 13.28 -21.05
CA ARG A 212 11.35 14.45 -21.43
C ARG A 212 12.82 14.22 -21.11
N ASP A 213 13.10 13.66 -19.94
CA ASP A 213 14.46 13.45 -19.45
C ASP A 213 14.53 12.31 -18.42
N SER A 214 14.96 11.13 -18.86
CA SER A 214 14.95 9.94 -18.03
C SER A 214 15.96 9.98 -16.89
N THR A 215 17.05 10.76 -17.01
CA THR A 215 18.09 10.76 -15.96
C THR A 215 17.66 11.58 -14.73
N LEU A 216 16.48 12.22 -14.76
CA LEU A 216 15.81 12.77 -13.57
C LEU A 216 15.56 11.69 -12.50
N ALA A 217 15.38 10.43 -12.90
CA ALA A 217 15.14 9.32 -11.97
C ALA A 217 16.40 8.92 -11.17
N ALA A 218 17.59 9.16 -11.71
CA ALA A 218 18.86 8.82 -11.06
C ALA A 218 19.44 9.97 -10.22
N GLU A 219 18.73 11.11 -10.14
CA GLU A 219 19.20 12.25 -9.36
C GLU A 219 19.36 11.90 -7.88
N ARG A 220 20.46 12.38 -7.30
CA ARG A 220 20.69 12.32 -5.86
C ARG A 220 20.68 13.71 -5.28
N SER A 221 20.15 13.84 -4.07
CA SER A 221 20.07 15.10 -3.34
C SER A 221 20.55 14.88 -1.92
N PHE A 222 21.60 15.60 -1.50
CA PHE A 222 22.24 15.41 -0.18
C PHE A 222 22.62 13.95 0.11
N GLY A 223 23.04 13.20 -0.91
CA GLY A 223 23.36 11.78 -0.79
C GLY A 223 22.15 10.85 -0.82
N ASP A 224 20.91 11.35 -0.80
CA ASP A 224 19.72 10.50 -0.93
C ASP A 224 19.45 10.16 -2.40
N SER A 225 19.11 8.90 -2.70
CA SER A 225 18.43 8.56 -3.96
C SER A 225 16.93 8.87 -3.85
N LEU A 226 16.22 8.97 -4.99
CA LEU A 226 14.76 9.14 -4.98
C LEU A 226 14.02 8.06 -4.18
N VAL A 227 14.57 6.85 -4.10
CA VAL A 227 13.99 5.77 -3.28
C VAL A 227 14.08 6.10 -1.78
N HIS A 228 15.16 6.73 -1.32
CA HIS A 228 15.25 7.25 0.06
C HIS A 228 14.23 8.37 0.28
N GLU A 229 14.06 9.26 -0.70
CA GLU A 229 13.10 10.35 -0.57
C GLU A 229 11.66 9.82 -0.50
N ALA A 230 11.33 8.80 -1.30
CA ALA A 230 10.05 8.11 -1.25
C ALA A 230 9.85 7.37 0.08
N ALA A 231 10.91 6.77 0.63
CA ALA A 231 10.88 6.10 1.93
C ALA A 231 10.57 7.06 3.10
N ARG A 232 10.75 8.38 2.94
CA ARG A 232 10.30 9.38 3.92
C ARG A 232 8.83 9.78 3.75
N SER A 233 8.18 9.32 2.69
CA SER A 233 6.75 9.49 2.46
C SER A 233 5.98 8.39 3.19
N TYR A 234 5.38 8.73 4.31
CA TYR A 234 4.62 7.80 5.14
C TYR A 234 3.16 7.76 4.69
N ALA A 235 2.59 6.54 4.57
CA ALA A 235 1.16 6.15 4.48
C ALA A 235 0.13 7.11 3.80
N ALA A 236 0.58 8.03 2.96
CA ALA A 236 -0.25 9.05 2.33
C ALA A 236 -0.69 8.65 0.93
N PHE A 237 -0.01 7.67 0.34
CA PHE A 237 -0.28 7.11 -0.97
C PHE A 237 -0.63 5.63 -0.86
N SER A 238 -1.41 5.13 -1.81
CA SER A 238 -1.77 3.73 -1.94
C SER A 238 -0.56 2.87 -2.29
N GLN A 239 -0.59 1.58 -1.91
CA GLN A 239 0.44 0.61 -2.31
C GLN A 239 0.60 0.57 -3.83
N GLN A 240 -0.51 0.60 -4.58
CA GLN A 240 -0.50 0.55 -6.04
C GLN A 240 0.24 1.73 -6.65
N PHE A 241 0.03 2.95 -6.14
CA PHE A 241 0.74 4.13 -6.63
C PHE A 241 2.23 4.06 -6.30
N ILE A 242 2.59 3.67 -5.06
CA ILE A 242 3.99 3.52 -4.64
C ILE A 242 4.70 2.48 -5.50
N ASP A 243 4.07 1.35 -5.79
CA ASP A 243 4.61 0.32 -6.69
C ASP A 243 4.88 0.87 -8.08
N GLN A 244 3.90 1.56 -8.68
CA GLN A 244 4.06 2.17 -10.00
C GLN A 244 5.18 3.22 -10.02
N TYR A 245 5.26 4.04 -8.98
CA TYR A 245 6.26 5.10 -8.87
C TYR A 245 7.66 4.53 -8.71
N LEU A 246 7.85 3.57 -7.80
CA LEU A 246 9.13 2.93 -7.55
C LEU A 246 9.59 2.12 -8.77
N ASN A 247 8.70 1.39 -9.44
CA ASN A 247 8.99 0.72 -10.71
C ASN A 247 9.43 1.72 -11.80
N LEU A 248 8.74 2.86 -11.90
CA LEU A 248 9.07 3.91 -12.86
C LEU A 248 10.46 4.50 -12.60
N ILE A 249 10.80 4.89 -11.38
CA ILE A 249 12.12 5.50 -11.12
C ILE A 249 13.25 4.48 -11.21
N THR A 250 13.03 3.23 -10.80
CA THR A 250 14.09 2.19 -10.78
C THR A 250 14.38 1.65 -12.17
N SER A 251 13.36 1.49 -13.03
CA SER A 251 13.55 1.16 -14.45
C SER A 251 14.32 2.23 -15.23
N HIS A 252 14.41 3.45 -14.69
CA HIS A 252 15.15 4.57 -15.25
C HIS A 252 16.42 4.96 -14.45
N GLY A 253 16.94 4.04 -13.63
CA GLY A 253 18.28 4.15 -13.03
C GLY A 253 18.33 4.62 -11.57
N ALA A 254 17.19 4.75 -10.88
CA ALA A 254 17.20 4.95 -9.44
C ALA A 254 17.70 3.69 -8.71
N ASP A 255 18.81 3.81 -7.97
CA ASP A 255 19.34 2.72 -7.16
C ASP A 255 18.54 2.57 -5.85
N MET A 256 17.92 1.39 -5.69
CA MET A 256 17.12 1.00 -4.53
C MET A 256 17.95 0.43 -3.36
N THR A 257 19.24 0.19 -3.59
CA THR A 257 20.20 -0.35 -2.59
C THR A 257 21.28 0.66 -2.20
N ALA A 258 21.34 1.80 -2.88
CA ALA A 258 22.27 2.88 -2.57
C ALA A 258 22.24 3.24 -1.08
N THR A 259 23.38 3.65 -0.53
CA THR A 259 23.43 4.18 0.83
C THR A 259 23.48 5.71 0.80
N ASP A 260 22.75 6.35 1.70
CA ASP A 260 22.88 7.78 1.98
C ASP A 260 24.23 8.12 2.65
N ASN A 261 24.42 9.38 3.01
CA ASN A 261 25.65 9.87 3.66
C ASN A 261 25.88 9.29 5.07
N PHE A 262 24.86 8.64 5.66
CA PHE A 262 24.96 7.96 6.95
C PHE A 262 25.16 6.44 6.79
N GLY A 263 25.28 5.94 5.55
CA GLY A 263 25.36 4.53 5.26
C GLY A 263 24.00 3.81 5.31
N SER A 264 22.90 4.55 5.40
CA SER A 264 21.54 4.02 5.47
C SER A 264 21.04 3.68 4.08
N THR A 265 20.47 2.49 3.90
CA THR A 265 19.74 2.12 2.67
C THR A 265 18.33 2.72 2.68
N PRO A 266 17.58 2.74 1.55
CA PRO A 266 16.20 3.19 1.55
C PRO A 266 15.32 2.40 2.53
N LEU A 267 15.64 1.13 2.78
CA LEU A 267 14.91 0.31 3.74
C LEU A 267 15.13 0.77 5.19
N HIS A 268 16.32 1.25 5.55
CA HIS A 268 16.57 1.89 6.85
C HIS A 268 15.76 3.18 6.98
N VAL A 269 15.71 4.00 5.92
CA VAL A 269 14.91 5.23 5.90
C VAL A 269 13.42 4.93 6.03
N ALA A 270 12.91 3.89 5.36
CA ALA A 270 11.52 3.45 5.49
C ALA A 270 11.19 2.96 6.90
N ALA A 271 12.17 2.40 7.61
CA ALA A 271 12.06 1.97 9.00
C ALA A 271 12.16 3.14 10.01
N ALA A 272 12.87 4.23 9.69
CA ALA A 272 13.17 5.32 10.62
C ALA A 272 12.13 6.44 10.63
N TYR A 273 11.76 6.97 9.45
CA TYR A 273 11.02 8.22 9.34
C TYR A 273 9.49 8.00 9.34
N ARG A 274 8.90 7.78 10.51
CA ARG A 274 7.44 7.57 10.74
C ARG A 274 6.87 6.24 10.22
N GLY A 275 7.74 5.36 9.73
CA GLY A 275 7.38 4.10 9.09
C GLY A 275 6.73 4.31 7.71
N SER A 276 7.31 3.70 6.68
CA SER A 276 6.77 3.68 5.32
C SER A 276 6.49 2.25 4.86
N PRO A 277 5.39 1.63 5.34
CA PRO A 277 5.09 0.23 5.05
C PRO A 277 5.05 -0.08 3.56
N CYS A 278 4.50 0.82 2.74
CA CYS A 278 4.35 0.56 1.31
C CYS A 278 5.67 0.52 0.56
N VAL A 279 6.61 1.40 0.92
CA VAL A 279 7.96 1.41 0.34
C VAL A 279 8.76 0.21 0.85
N ALA A 280 8.64 -0.10 2.14
CA ALA A 280 9.29 -1.28 2.73
C ALA A 280 8.79 -2.58 2.08
N ASP A 281 7.50 -2.69 1.78
CA ASP A 281 6.88 -3.85 1.13
C ASP A 281 7.42 -4.04 -0.28
N TRP A 282 7.41 -2.96 -1.07
CA TRP A 282 7.98 -3.00 -2.42
C TRP A 282 9.46 -3.37 -2.40
N LEU A 283 10.25 -2.77 -1.51
CA LEU A 283 11.67 -3.10 -1.35
C LEU A 283 11.87 -4.57 -0.97
N CYS A 284 11.13 -5.09 0.01
CA CYS A 284 11.24 -6.50 0.39
C CYS A 284 10.92 -7.46 -0.76
N ARG A 285 10.01 -7.07 -1.68
CA ARG A 285 9.71 -7.86 -2.89
C ARG A 285 10.83 -7.86 -3.94
N GLN A 286 11.69 -6.83 -3.95
CA GLN A 286 12.78 -6.70 -4.92
C GLN A 286 14.15 -7.11 -4.37
N LEU A 287 14.34 -7.05 -3.06
CA LEU A 287 15.63 -7.25 -2.41
C LEU A 287 15.88 -8.71 -1.99
N THR A 288 17.15 -9.06 -1.84
CA THR A 288 17.54 -10.35 -1.25
C THR A 288 17.38 -10.35 0.27
N ALA A 289 17.36 -11.52 0.90
CA ALA A 289 17.29 -11.64 2.37
C ALA A 289 18.47 -10.95 3.07
N ASP A 290 19.66 -10.97 2.44
CA ASP A 290 20.87 -10.31 2.93
C ASP A 290 20.73 -8.77 2.88
N ASP A 291 20.15 -8.24 1.79
CA ASP A 291 19.89 -6.80 1.66
C ASP A 291 18.85 -6.31 2.66
N VAL A 292 17.78 -7.08 2.88
CA VAL A 292 16.75 -6.78 3.88
C VAL A 292 17.33 -6.77 5.30
N SER A 293 18.29 -7.65 5.55
CA SER A 293 18.98 -7.80 6.85
C SER A 293 20.27 -6.98 6.96
N ARG A 294 20.62 -6.18 5.95
CA ARG A 294 21.88 -5.44 5.92
C ARG A 294 21.92 -4.42 7.06
N GLY A 295 22.98 -4.42 7.86
CA GLY A 295 23.21 -3.38 8.86
C GLY A 295 23.85 -2.13 8.25
N LEU A 296 23.86 -1.03 8.99
CA LEU A 296 24.61 0.16 8.61
C LEU A 296 26.12 -0.12 8.52
N LEU A 297 26.82 0.62 7.66
CA LEU A 297 28.25 0.44 7.36
C LEU A 297 29.13 0.32 8.62
N ASN A 298 28.90 1.17 9.63
CA ASN A 298 29.68 1.23 10.86
C ASN A 298 28.96 0.61 12.07
N GLN A 299 27.74 0.12 11.88
CA GLN A 299 26.90 -0.42 12.95
C GLN A 299 26.14 -1.64 12.41
N PRO A 300 26.80 -2.81 12.29
CA PRO A 300 26.20 -3.98 11.67
C PRO A 300 24.96 -4.47 12.41
N ASN A 301 24.81 -4.23 13.70
CA ASN A 301 23.61 -4.60 14.46
C ASN A 301 22.43 -3.66 14.23
N ARG A 302 22.67 -2.48 13.64
CA ARG A 302 21.62 -1.50 13.32
C ARG A 302 21.03 -1.84 11.96
N THR A 303 20.22 -2.88 11.93
CA THR A 303 19.44 -3.34 10.77
C THR A 303 18.15 -2.53 10.61
N PRO A 304 17.44 -2.59 9.46
CA PRO A 304 16.17 -1.91 9.30
C PRO A 304 15.15 -2.30 10.37
N ILE A 305 15.10 -3.57 10.77
CA ILE A 305 14.18 -4.02 11.82
C ILE A 305 14.56 -3.47 13.21
N ALA A 306 15.86 -3.36 13.51
CA ALA A 306 16.34 -2.75 14.75
C ALA A 306 16.02 -1.26 14.81
N VAL A 307 16.16 -0.54 13.70
CA VAL A 307 15.79 0.88 13.57
C VAL A 307 14.29 1.06 13.78
N ALA A 308 13.45 0.26 13.12
CA ALA A 308 11.99 0.36 13.31
C ALA A 308 11.56 0.07 14.76
N ALA A 309 12.24 -0.86 15.44
CA ALA A 309 11.97 -1.18 16.85
C ALA A 309 12.38 -0.04 17.80
N GLU A 310 13.52 0.60 17.54
CA GLU A 310 13.99 1.78 18.26
C GLU A 310 12.99 2.94 18.15
N GLU A 311 12.54 3.26 16.94
CA GLU A 311 11.57 4.34 16.73
C GLU A 311 10.19 4.02 17.31
N LEU A 312 9.72 2.77 17.20
CA LEU A 312 8.47 2.33 17.82
C LEU A 312 8.50 2.49 19.34
N ASP A 313 9.60 2.10 19.97
CA ASP A 313 9.81 2.23 21.41
C ASP A 313 9.76 3.70 21.84
N GLN A 314 10.47 4.57 21.11
CA GLN A 314 10.46 6.02 21.37
C GLN A 314 9.06 6.63 21.27
N GLU A 315 8.28 6.29 20.24
CA GLU A 315 6.90 6.79 20.10
C GLU A 315 5.96 6.25 21.19
N GLN A 316 6.18 5.03 21.69
CA GLN A 316 5.38 4.46 22.78
C GLN A 316 5.70 5.07 24.15
N GLN A 317 6.94 5.51 24.38
CA GLN A 317 7.36 6.07 25.67
C GLN A 317 6.98 7.54 25.89
N GLN A 318 6.65 8.28 24.84
CA GLN A 318 6.30 9.70 24.98
C GLN A 318 5.00 9.89 25.80
N LEU A 319 5.12 10.51 26.98
CA LEU A 319 4.07 10.70 28.01
C LEU A 319 2.94 11.70 27.66
N GLN A 320 2.92 12.26 26.45
CA GLN A 320 1.87 13.22 26.05
C GLN A 320 0.61 12.47 25.57
N GLN A 321 -0.57 13.12 25.65
CA GLN A 321 -1.84 12.54 25.18
C GLN A 321 -1.70 11.97 23.76
N LEU A 322 -2.32 10.80 23.51
CA LEU A 322 -2.29 10.12 22.21
C LEU A 322 -2.95 10.98 21.12
N GLU A 323 -2.16 11.83 20.47
CA GLU A 323 -2.59 12.53 19.26
C GLU A 323 -2.82 11.52 18.12
N GLU A 324 -3.79 11.79 17.24
CA GLU A 324 -4.12 10.93 16.09
C GLU A 324 -2.88 10.65 15.21
N GLY A 325 -2.00 11.64 15.06
CA GLY A 325 -0.74 11.52 14.33
C GLY A 325 0.21 10.49 14.95
N ARG A 326 0.38 10.49 16.29
CA ARG A 326 1.21 9.48 16.99
C ARG A 326 0.62 8.08 16.83
N SER A 327 -0.69 7.94 16.98
CA SER A 327 -1.37 6.65 16.81
C SER A 327 -1.14 6.08 15.40
N ARG A 328 -1.14 6.95 14.38
CA ARG A 328 -0.79 6.57 12.99
C ARG A 328 0.67 6.16 12.85
N ARG A 329 1.63 6.89 13.46
CA ARG A 329 3.06 6.53 13.45
C ARG A 329 3.32 5.17 14.09
N ILE A 330 2.76 4.92 15.30
CA ILE A 330 2.88 3.62 15.98
C ILE A 330 2.35 2.49 15.08
N ARG A 331 1.19 2.68 14.43
CA ARG A 331 0.63 1.70 13.49
C ARG A 331 1.55 1.48 12.28
N ASN A 332 2.15 2.54 11.74
CA ASN A 332 3.07 2.45 10.61
C ASN A 332 4.35 1.69 10.98
N TYR A 333 4.95 1.96 12.14
CA TYR A 333 6.14 1.23 12.59
C TYR A 333 5.83 -0.25 12.81
N LYS A 334 4.71 -0.59 13.48
CA LYS A 334 4.26 -1.99 13.61
C LYS A 334 4.10 -2.67 12.26
N THR A 335 3.38 -2.04 11.33
CA THR A 335 3.20 -2.57 9.97
C THR A 335 4.53 -2.73 9.25
N THR A 336 5.46 -1.77 9.39
CA THR A 336 6.79 -1.83 8.78
C THR A 336 7.61 -2.99 9.34
N ILE A 337 7.59 -3.22 10.66
CA ILE A 337 8.24 -4.38 11.30
C ILE A 337 7.65 -5.68 10.75
N ARG A 338 6.32 -5.81 10.63
CA ARG A 338 5.67 -7.00 10.06
C ARG A 338 6.08 -7.24 8.61
N VAL A 339 6.15 -6.19 7.80
CA VAL A 339 6.60 -6.26 6.40
C VAL A 339 8.06 -6.73 6.31
N LEU A 340 8.95 -6.19 7.14
CA LEU A 340 10.35 -6.63 7.19
C LEU A 340 10.47 -8.11 7.57
N LEU A 341 9.69 -8.56 8.55
CA LEU A 341 9.66 -9.97 8.98
C LEU A 341 9.16 -10.89 7.87
N ARG A 342 8.07 -10.51 7.16
CA ARG A 342 7.60 -11.19 5.95
C ARG A 342 8.64 -11.19 4.84
N GLY A 343 9.45 -10.13 4.75
CA GLY A 343 10.60 -9.97 3.86
C GLY A 343 11.84 -10.80 4.22
N GLY A 344 11.80 -11.59 5.30
CA GLY A 344 12.92 -12.45 5.70
C GLY A 344 13.89 -11.80 6.69
N ALA A 345 13.51 -10.71 7.36
CA ALA A 345 14.35 -10.08 8.38
C ALA A 345 14.44 -10.85 9.72
N ALA A 346 13.73 -11.98 9.87
CA ALA A 346 13.67 -12.74 11.13
C ALA A 346 15.03 -13.14 11.72
N PRO A 347 16.05 -13.56 10.93
CA PRO A 347 17.39 -13.81 11.47
C PRO A 347 18.04 -12.58 12.12
N SER A 348 17.66 -11.38 11.68
CA SER A 348 18.18 -10.12 12.24
C SER A 348 17.67 -9.83 13.66
N ILE A 349 16.64 -10.54 14.15
CA ILE A 349 16.18 -10.43 15.54
C ILE A 349 17.31 -10.81 16.52
N ALA A 350 18.14 -11.80 16.16
CA ALA A 350 19.27 -12.22 16.99
C ALA A 350 20.37 -11.16 17.10
N ARG A 351 20.44 -10.23 16.14
CA ARG A 351 21.39 -9.11 16.12
C ARG A 351 20.92 -7.88 16.88
N VAL A 352 19.64 -7.84 17.28
CA VAL A 352 19.12 -6.78 18.15
C VAL A 352 19.83 -6.93 19.51
N PRO A 353 20.45 -5.86 20.04
CA PRO A 353 21.14 -5.91 21.33
C PRO A 353 20.23 -6.41 22.46
N THR A 354 20.82 -6.89 23.56
CA THR A 354 20.10 -7.33 24.78
C THR A 354 20.82 -6.90 26.06
N ALA A 355 21.76 -5.96 25.95
CA ALA A 355 22.63 -5.56 27.03
C ALA A 355 21.88 -4.73 28.08
N THR A 356 21.07 -3.79 27.62
CA THR A 356 20.27 -2.90 28.47
C THR A 356 18.81 -3.34 28.54
N GLU A 357 18.06 -2.81 29.51
CA GLU A 357 16.62 -3.04 29.60
C GLU A 357 15.86 -2.43 28.41
N GLU A 358 16.37 -1.32 27.90
CA GLU A 358 15.88 -0.72 26.66
C GLU A 358 16.05 -1.64 25.45
N ASP A 359 17.22 -2.27 25.32
CA ASP A 359 17.48 -3.23 24.25
C ASP A 359 16.54 -4.44 24.32
N ARG A 360 16.32 -4.99 25.52
CA ARG A 360 15.38 -6.11 25.74
C ARG A 360 13.96 -5.73 25.37
N ARG A 361 13.52 -4.53 25.76
CA ARG A 361 12.19 -4.01 25.43
C ARG A 361 12.01 -3.84 23.92
N ARG A 362 12.96 -3.21 23.23
CA ARG A 362 12.94 -3.06 21.75
C ARG A 362 12.87 -4.43 21.05
N ARG A 363 13.65 -5.40 21.51
CA ARG A 363 13.58 -6.78 21.01
C ARG A 363 12.21 -7.43 21.24
N GLN A 364 11.61 -7.21 22.42
CA GLN A 364 10.29 -7.75 22.75
C GLN A 364 9.18 -7.18 21.83
N LEU A 365 9.27 -5.91 21.45
CA LEU A 365 8.35 -5.30 20.47
C LEU A 365 8.40 -6.04 19.12
N VAL A 366 9.60 -6.37 18.65
CA VAL A 366 9.77 -7.15 17.40
C VAL A 366 9.19 -8.56 17.53
N LEU A 367 9.47 -9.26 18.63
CA LEU A 367 8.95 -10.60 18.88
C LEU A 367 7.41 -10.62 18.93
N ALA A 368 6.78 -9.61 19.53
CA ALA A 368 5.33 -9.48 19.58
C ALA A 368 4.71 -9.28 18.17
N GLU A 369 5.31 -8.43 17.34
CA GLU A 369 4.85 -8.24 15.98
C GLU A 369 5.12 -9.47 15.09
N TYR A 370 6.19 -10.23 15.35
CA TYR A 370 6.44 -11.48 14.64
C TYR A 370 5.47 -12.59 15.02
N ALA A 371 5.13 -12.72 16.30
CA ALA A 371 4.06 -13.60 16.76
C ALA A 371 2.73 -13.26 16.07
N THR A 372 2.47 -11.97 15.80
CA THR A 372 1.31 -11.52 15.03
C THR A 372 1.37 -11.96 13.56
N VAL A 373 2.53 -11.82 12.89
CA VAL A 373 2.72 -12.33 11.51
C VAL A 373 2.50 -13.84 11.43
N LEU A 374 3.06 -14.59 12.37
CA LEU A 374 2.83 -16.03 12.44
C LEU A 374 1.37 -16.34 12.71
N SER A 375 0.70 -15.59 13.58
CA SER A 375 -0.73 -15.75 13.87
C SER A 375 -1.61 -15.50 12.63
N GLU A 376 -1.38 -14.41 11.90
CA GLU A 376 -2.12 -14.02 10.69
C GLU A 376 -1.89 -14.97 9.50
N LEU A 377 -0.80 -15.75 9.49
CA LEU A 377 -0.49 -16.69 8.41
C LEU A 377 -1.59 -17.76 8.21
N SER A 378 -2.33 -18.13 9.26
CA SER A 378 -3.44 -19.08 9.13
C SER A 378 -4.54 -18.57 8.20
N GLU A 379 -4.90 -17.29 8.33
CA GLU A 379 -5.90 -16.63 7.50
C GLU A 379 -5.41 -16.49 6.05
N ALA A 380 -4.16 -16.09 5.86
CA ALA A 380 -3.55 -15.99 4.54
C ALA A 380 -3.56 -17.35 3.82
N VAL A 381 -3.23 -18.43 4.53
CA VAL A 381 -3.26 -19.81 4.01
C VAL A 381 -4.67 -20.24 3.64
N MET A 382 -5.66 -20.02 4.51
CA MET A 382 -7.04 -20.41 4.21
C MET A 382 -7.62 -19.60 3.04
N SER A 383 -7.32 -18.31 2.98
CA SER A 383 -7.69 -17.45 1.86
C SER A 383 -7.08 -17.95 0.54
N ALA A 384 -5.79 -18.29 0.54
CA ALA A 384 -5.09 -18.84 -0.62
C ALA A 384 -5.71 -20.16 -1.12
N ILE A 385 -5.98 -21.10 -0.20
CA ILE A 385 -6.63 -22.38 -0.52
C ILE A 385 -8.03 -22.14 -1.09
N ASN A 386 -8.81 -21.25 -0.47
CA ASN A 386 -10.16 -20.97 -0.91
C ASN A 386 -10.21 -20.30 -2.27
N GLY A 387 -9.29 -19.37 -2.54
CA GLY A 387 -9.14 -18.73 -3.85
C GLY A 387 -8.82 -19.76 -4.95
N ALA A 388 -7.84 -20.64 -4.71
CA ALA A 388 -7.44 -21.65 -5.70
C ALA A 388 -8.50 -22.71 -5.99
N LEU A 389 -9.37 -23.02 -5.02
CA LEU A 389 -10.48 -23.97 -5.19
C LEU A 389 -11.80 -23.30 -5.63
N ALA A 390 -11.89 -21.97 -5.62
CA ALA A 390 -13.12 -21.25 -5.95
C ALA A 390 -13.63 -21.60 -7.36
N PRO A 391 -12.81 -21.60 -8.43
CA PRO A 391 -13.30 -21.95 -9.76
C PRO A 391 -13.86 -23.37 -9.83
N GLN A 392 -13.21 -24.35 -9.19
CA GLN A 392 -13.71 -25.73 -9.11
C GLN A 392 -15.06 -25.79 -8.36
N ARG A 393 -15.17 -25.10 -7.22
CA ARG A 393 -16.39 -25.08 -6.39
C ARG A 393 -17.58 -24.49 -7.15
N ASP A 394 -17.36 -23.37 -7.82
CA ASP A 394 -18.41 -22.66 -8.57
C ASP A 394 -18.93 -23.50 -9.74
N HIS A 395 -18.03 -24.11 -10.50
CA HIS A 395 -18.39 -24.98 -11.62
C HIS A 395 -19.00 -26.31 -11.17
N SER A 396 -18.47 -26.91 -10.10
CA SER A 396 -19.06 -28.12 -9.51
C SER A 396 -20.50 -27.87 -9.04
N MET A 397 -20.76 -26.72 -8.42
CA MET A 397 -22.11 -26.35 -7.97
C MET A 397 -23.06 -26.15 -9.16
N LEU A 398 -22.58 -25.56 -10.25
CA LEU A 398 -23.37 -25.42 -11.48
C LEU A 398 -23.69 -26.79 -12.10
N LEU A 399 -22.69 -27.64 -12.27
CA LEU A 399 -22.85 -28.98 -12.87
C LEU A 399 -23.75 -29.90 -12.03
N ALA A 400 -23.64 -29.83 -10.70
CA ALA A 400 -24.52 -30.59 -9.81
C ALA A 400 -26.01 -30.27 -10.00
N ARG A 401 -26.34 -29.06 -10.49
CA ARG A 401 -27.72 -28.64 -10.80
C ARG A 401 -28.14 -29.01 -12.23
N LEU A 402 -27.21 -29.06 -13.17
CA LEU A 402 -27.49 -29.27 -14.59
C LEU A 402 -27.50 -30.76 -14.97
N LEU A 403 -26.60 -31.57 -14.40
CA LEU A 403 -26.47 -33.00 -14.73
C LEU A 403 -27.76 -33.81 -14.48
N PRO A 404 -28.55 -33.56 -13.42
CA PRO A 404 -29.85 -34.23 -13.25
C PRO A 404 -30.89 -33.85 -14.32
N LEU A 405 -30.68 -32.75 -15.06
CA LEU A 405 -31.58 -32.28 -16.13
C LEU A 405 -31.13 -32.72 -17.53
N ALA A 406 -29.93 -33.31 -17.65
CA ALA A 406 -29.38 -33.72 -18.93
C ALA A 406 -30.04 -35.03 -19.41
N PRO A 407 -30.47 -35.12 -20.68
CA PRO A 407 -30.98 -36.37 -21.24
C PRO A 407 -29.84 -37.38 -21.44
N HIS A 408 -30.10 -38.64 -21.09
CA HIS A 408 -29.14 -39.74 -21.26
C HIS A 408 -29.44 -40.54 -22.54
N HIS A 409 -28.39 -41.07 -23.17
CA HIS A 409 -28.46 -41.79 -24.44
C HIS A 409 -27.67 -43.11 -24.33
N ASP A 410 -28.30 -44.13 -23.77
CA ASP A 410 -27.63 -45.38 -23.33
C ASP A 410 -27.78 -46.51 -24.35
N GLY A 411 -28.47 -46.27 -25.47
CA GLY A 411 -28.68 -47.29 -26.50
C GLY A 411 -27.39 -47.64 -27.25
N ALA A 412 -27.22 -48.91 -27.59
CA ALA A 412 -26.09 -49.36 -28.39
C ALA A 412 -26.09 -48.68 -29.78
N HIS A 413 -24.90 -48.32 -30.28
CA HIS A 413 -24.76 -47.85 -31.66
C HIS A 413 -25.41 -48.85 -32.65
N PRO A 414 -26.18 -48.39 -33.65
CA PRO A 414 -26.33 -47.01 -34.12
C PRO A 414 -27.58 -46.28 -33.56
N HIS A 415 -28.29 -46.83 -32.57
CA HIS A 415 -29.57 -46.32 -32.09
C HIS A 415 -29.55 -45.98 -30.59
N PRO A 416 -28.95 -44.83 -30.20
CA PRO A 416 -29.05 -44.35 -28.82
C PRO A 416 -30.51 -44.03 -28.49
N SER A 417 -31.12 -44.80 -27.58
CA SER A 417 -32.45 -44.51 -27.05
C SER A 417 -32.34 -43.52 -25.88
N PRO A 418 -33.22 -42.51 -25.76
CA PRO A 418 -33.28 -41.65 -24.59
C PRO A 418 -33.61 -42.50 -23.34
N SER A 419 -32.77 -42.41 -22.32
CA SER A 419 -33.00 -43.08 -21.03
C SER A 419 -33.58 -42.11 -20.01
N ASN A 420 -34.48 -42.62 -19.17
CA ASN A 420 -35.06 -41.87 -18.05
C ASN A 420 -34.13 -41.84 -16.81
N MET A 421 -32.94 -42.42 -16.87
CA MET A 421 -31.97 -42.34 -15.78
C MET A 421 -31.40 -40.93 -15.73
N ALA A 422 -31.82 -40.10 -14.77
CA ALA A 422 -31.13 -38.86 -14.44
C ALA A 422 -30.01 -39.15 -13.43
N PHE A 423 -28.90 -38.41 -13.48
CA PHE A 423 -27.88 -38.51 -12.44
C PHE A 423 -28.50 -38.14 -11.09
N GLY A 424 -28.38 -39.01 -10.08
CA GLY A 424 -28.84 -38.70 -8.74
C GLY A 424 -28.09 -37.48 -8.17
N PRO A 425 -28.66 -36.75 -7.18
CA PRO A 425 -28.03 -35.53 -6.65
C PRO A 425 -26.61 -35.75 -6.11
N HIS A 426 -26.32 -36.93 -5.54
CA HIS A 426 -24.98 -37.29 -5.08
C HIS A 426 -24.02 -37.66 -6.21
N GLU A 427 -24.52 -38.32 -7.27
CA GLU A 427 -23.73 -38.67 -8.45
C GLU A 427 -23.40 -37.42 -9.26
N ALA A 428 -24.38 -36.53 -9.45
CA ALA A 428 -24.21 -35.24 -10.11
C ALA A 428 -23.21 -34.34 -9.37
N GLU A 429 -23.25 -34.32 -8.03
CA GLU A 429 -22.24 -33.62 -7.22
C GLU A 429 -20.84 -34.21 -7.44
N ALA A 430 -20.70 -35.54 -7.39
CA ALA A 430 -19.41 -36.20 -7.57
C ALA A 430 -18.83 -36.02 -8.98
N ILE A 431 -19.65 -36.17 -10.01
CA ILE A 431 -19.27 -35.97 -11.41
C ILE A 431 -18.91 -34.49 -11.63
N GLY A 432 -19.76 -33.57 -11.16
CA GLY A 432 -19.51 -32.14 -11.24
C GLY A 432 -18.21 -31.73 -10.54
N TRP A 433 -17.91 -32.33 -9.39
CA TRP A 433 -16.67 -32.10 -8.65
C TRP A 433 -15.43 -32.58 -9.41
N LYS A 434 -15.50 -33.79 -10.01
CA LYS A 434 -14.42 -34.34 -10.84
C LYS A 434 -14.19 -33.55 -12.12
N ILE A 435 -15.25 -33.07 -12.78
CA ILE A 435 -15.13 -32.18 -13.94
C ILE A 435 -14.53 -30.83 -13.51
N GLY A 436 -15.02 -30.25 -12.41
CA GLY A 436 -14.50 -29.01 -11.86
C GLY A 436 -13.02 -29.08 -11.46
N ALA A 437 -12.49 -30.26 -11.19
CA ALA A 437 -11.07 -30.45 -10.85
C ALA A 437 -10.12 -29.99 -11.97
N PHE A 438 -10.56 -29.85 -13.22
CA PHE A 438 -9.72 -29.26 -14.28
C PHE A 438 -9.57 -27.75 -14.16
N LEU A 439 -10.38 -27.09 -13.33
CA LEU A 439 -10.47 -25.63 -13.21
C LEU A 439 -9.82 -25.08 -11.94
N HIS A 440 -9.35 -25.94 -11.02
CA HIS A 440 -8.61 -25.48 -9.84
C HIS A 440 -7.29 -24.79 -10.24
N GLU A 441 -6.85 -23.84 -9.42
CA GLU A 441 -5.66 -23.01 -9.69
C GLU A 441 -4.56 -23.19 -8.63
N PRO A 442 -3.82 -24.33 -8.60
CA PRO A 442 -2.72 -24.54 -7.66
C PRO A 442 -1.66 -23.42 -7.66
N PRO A 443 -1.25 -22.84 -8.82
CA PRO A 443 -0.28 -21.75 -8.84
C PRO A 443 -0.78 -20.50 -8.11
N ALA A 444 -2.09 -20.22 -8.12
CA ALA A 444 -2.67 -19.07 -7.45
C ALA A 444 -2.55 -19.17 -5.92
N ALA A 445 -2.78 -20.36 -5.34
CA ALA A 445 -2.56 -20.57 -3.91
C ALA A 445 -1.09 -20.36 -3.51
N VAL A 446 -0.17 -20.89 -4.30
CA VAL A 446 1.27 -20.71 -4.09
C VAL A 446 1.67 -19.25 -4.18
N ALA A 447 1.20 -18.53 -5.22
CA ALA A 447 1.47 -17.11 -5.41
C ALA A 447 0.93 -16.26 -4.26
N ALA A 448 -0.23 -16.60 -3.69
CA ALA A 448 -0.78 -15.90 -2.52
C ALA A 448 0.07 -16.12 -1.26
N ILE A 449 0.65 -17.31 -1.08
CA ILE A 449 1.63 -17.54 0.00
C ILE A 449 2.90 -16.75 -0.23
N ASP A 450 3.41 -16.72 -1.46
CA ASP A 450 4.60 -15.96 -1.85
C ASP A 450 4.41 -14.44 -1.67
N GLN A 451 3.18 -13.94 -1.84
CA GLN A 451 2.83 -12.54 -1.55
C GLN A 451 2.82 -12.23 -0.05
N TYR A 452 2.47 -13.20 0.81
CA TYR A 452 2.45 -13.00 2.25
C TYR A 452 3.83 -13.21 2.89
N LEU A 453 4.53 -14.28 2.53
CA LEU A 453 5.90 -14.59 2.95
C LEU A 453 6.85 -14.22 1.82
N ILE A 454 7.22 -12.94 1.77
CA ILE A 454 7.96 -12.32 0.67
C ILE A 454 9.40 -12.84 0.57
N GLY A 455 10.09 -12.95 1.70
CA GLY A 455 11.48 -13.41 1.77
C GLY A 455 11.61 -14.92 1.63
N GLU A 456 12.76 -15.40 1.16
CA GLU A 456 13.07 -16.82 1.20
C GLU A 456 13.29 -17.27 2.65
N SER A 457 12.54 -18.29 3.09
CA SER A 457 12.66 -18.86 4.42
C SER A 457 12.25 -20.32 4.45
N VAL A 458 12.67 -21.04 5.50
CA VAL A 458 12.25 -22.42 5.74
C VAL A 458 10.73 -22.47 5.94
N LEU A 459 10.16 -21.56 6.72
CA LEU A 459 8.72 -21.41 6.89
C LEU A 459 7.98 -21.27 5.55
N ARG A 460 8.44 -20.39 4.66
CA ARG A 460 7.83 -20.19 3.34
C ARG A 460 7.83 -21.47 2.52
N ARG A 461 8.97 -22.16 2.42
CA ARG A 461 9.09 -23.40 1.63
C ARG A 461 8.14 -24.49 2.16
N ARG A 462 8.09 -24.66 3.48
CA ARG A 462 7.21 -25.66 4.13
C ARG A 462 5.74 -25.36 3.90
N VAL A 463 5.31 -24.11 4.13
CA VAL A 463 3.91 -23.70 3.94
C VAL A 463 3.52 -23.78 2.47
N ARG A 464 4.37 -23.32 1.55
CA ARG A 464 4.16 -23.41 0.11
C ARG A 464 3.95 -24.85 -0.35
N ALA A 465 4.81 -25.77 0.07
CA ALA A 465 4.71 -27.18 -0.29
C ALA A 465 3.45 -27.84 0.28
N ALA A 466 3.12 -27.56 1.55
CA ALA A 466 1.91 -28.07 2.19
C ALA A 466 0.63 -27.57 1.48
N VAL A 467 0.55 -26.26 1.20
CA VAL A 467 -0.61 -25.68 0.51
C VAL A 467 -0.77 -26.24 -0.90
N ALA A 468 0.32 -26.33 -1.67
CA ALA A 468 0.29 -26.90 -3.02
C ALA A 468 -0.20 -28.36 -3.00
N HIS A 469 0.30 -29.17 -2.06
CA HIS A 469 -0.11 -30.55 -1.90
C HIS A 469 -1.59 -30.66 -1.51
N PHE A 470 -2.06 -29.83 -0.59
CA PHE A 470 -3.46 -29.81 -0.15
C PHE A 470 -4.40 -29.43 -1.29
N VAL A 471 -4.14 -28.34 -2.02
CA VAL A 471 -5.00 -27.89 -3.13
C VAL A 471 -5.12 -28.96 -4.21
N LYS A 472 -4.00 -29.59 -4.58
CA LYS A 472 -3.99 -30.70 -5.54
C LYS A 472 -4.78 -31.90 -5.04
N SER A 473 -4.59 -32.28 -3.76
CA SER A 473 -5.28 -33.42 -3.16
C SER A 473 -6.79 -33.15 -3.03
N ALA A 474 -7.17 -31.95 -2.60
CA ALA A 474 -8.56 -31.51 -2.53
C ALA A 474 -9.24 -31.59 -3.89
N ALA A 475 -8.61 -31.08 -4.94
CA ALA A 475 -9.20 -31.09 -6.28
C ALA A 475 -9.31 -32.51 -6.87
N THR A 476 -8.26 -33.33 -6.74
CA THR A 476 -8.14 -34.58 -7.53
C THR A 476 -8.57 -35.83 -6.75
N GLN A 477 -8.41 -35.85 -5.43
CA GLN A 477 -8.58 -37.06 -4.61
C GLN A 477 -9.88 -37.12 -3.83
N THR A 478 -10.69 -36.06 -3.84
CA THR A 478 -12.02 -36.02 -3.20
C THR A 478 -13.14 -36.12 -4.24
N SER A 479 -14.35 -36.41 -3.79
CA SER A 479 -15.57 -36.45 -4.62
C SER A 479 -16.55 -35.31 -4.33
N SER A 480 -16.30 -34.46 -3.33
CA SER A 480 -17.21 -33.37 -3.00
C SER A 480 -16.52 -32.29 -2.19
N ASN A 481 -17.09 -31.08 -2.18
CA ASN A 481 -16.61 -30.01 -1.31
C ASN A 481 -16.73 -30.40 0.17
N ARG A 482 -17.72 -31.24 0.53
CA ARG A 482 -17.94 -31.70 1.90
C ARG A 482 -16.76 -32.52 2.44
N GLU A 483 -16.11 -33.31 1.60
CA GLU A 483 -14.87 -34.02 1.98
C GLU A 483 -13.70 -33.07 2.21
N VAL A 484 -13.67 -31.93 1.51
CA VAL A 484 -12.60 -30.92 1.66
C VAL A 484 -12.78 -30.14 2.96
N VAL A 485 -13.98 -29.61 3.21
CA VAL A 485 -14.23 -28.71 4.35
C VAL A 485 -14.60 -29.45 5.64
N GLY A 486 -14.98 -30.73 5.55
CA GLY A 486 -15.52 -31.49 6.67
C GLY A 486 -16.95 -31.06 7.02
N GLY A 487 -17.43 -31.41 8.19
CA GLY A 487 -18.75 -31.00 8.66
C GLY A 487 -19.31 -31.90 9.74
N THR A 488 -20.61 -32.10 9.76
CA THR A 488 -21.27 -32.99 10.73
C THR A 488 -22.19 -33.96 10.02
N ARG A 489 -22.18 -35.22 10.45
CA ARG A 489 -23.05 -36.30 9.97
C ARG A 489 -23.83 -36.85 11.14
N HIS A 490 -25.11 -37.16 10.95
CA HIS A 490 -25.84 -37.94 11.94
C HIS A 490 -25.57 -39.43 11.71
N GLN A 491 -25.10 -40.13 12.75
CA GLN A 491 -24.93 -41.58 12.76
C GLN A 491 -25.95 -42.16 13.75
N GLN A 492 -26.64 -43.24 13.36
CA GLN A 492 -27.46 -43.99 14.29
C GLN A 492 -26.55 -44.85 15.17
N GLN A 493 -26.68 -44.68 16.49
CA GLN A 493 -26.01 -45.49 17.50
C GLN A 493 -27.10 -46.06 18.40
N GLY A 494 -27.58 -47.27 18.07
CA GLY A 494 -28.84 -47.81 18.59
C GLY A 494 -30.04 -46.95 18.16
N ASP A 495 -30.96 -46.68 19.10
CA ASP A 495 -32.18 -45.87 18.86
C ASP A 495 -31.94 -44.35 18.79
N LYS A 496 -30.70 -43.87 18.99
CA LYS A 496 -30.39 -42.44 19.03
C LYS A 496 -29.61 -41.99 17.79
N ARG A 497 -30.02 -40.86 17.19
CA ARG A 497 -29.25 -40.15 16.16
C ARG A 497 -28.21 -39.26 16.84
N VAL A 498 -26.96 -39.69 16.82
CA VAL A 498 -25.83 -38.93 17.36
C VAL A 498 -25.21 -38.08 16.25
N LYS A 499 -24.89 -36.82 16.55
CA LYS A 499 -24.17 -35.93 15.64
C LYS A 499 -22.67 -36.21 15.75
N VAL A 500 -22.08 -36.72 14.68
CA VAL A 500 -20.66 -37.06 14.58
C VAL A 500 -19.96 -36.02 13.71
N THR A 501 -18.82 -35.49 14.18
CA THR A 501 -17.99 -34.55 13.42
C THR A 501 -17.20 -35.31 12.35
N VAL A 502 -17.28 -34.82 11.11
CA VAL A 502 -16.46 -35.30 9.99
C VAL A 502 -15.29 -34.33 9.86
N PRO A 503 -14.04 -34.79 10.03
CA PRO A 503 -12.89 -33.91 9.90
C PRO A 503 -12.75 -33.39 8.46
N PRO A 504 -12.13 -32.21 8.27
CA PRO A 504 -11.73 -31.74 6.95
C PRO A 504 -10.70 -32.68 6.31
N LEU A 505 -10.43 -32.51 5.02
CA LEU A 505 -9.52 -33.39 4.27
C LEU A 505 -8.17 -33.57 4.98
N GLN A 506 -7.88 -34.83 5.33
CA GLN A 506 -6.60 -35.25 5.90
C GLN A 506 -5.74 -35.91 4.82
N CYS A 507 -5.07 -35.09 4.01
CA CYS A 507 -4.23 -35.59 2.91
C CYS A 507 -2.77 -35.81 3.30
N PHE A 508 -2.37 -35.52 4.54
CA PHE A 508 -1.02 -35.74 5.04
C PHE A 508 -0.98 -36.97 5.93
N ALA A 509 0.17 -37.61 5.98
CA ALA A 509 0.44 -38.79 6.78
C ALA A 509 1.70 -38.56 7.61
N VAL A 510 1.63 -38.83 8.91
CA VAL A 510 2.75 -38.75 9.84
C VAL A 510 3.10 -40.15 10.30
N ARG A 511 4.35 -40.57 10.06
CA ARG A 511 4.86 -41.88 10.48
C ARG A 511 5.35 -41.82 11.93
N GLY A 512 4.65 -42.51 12.84
CA GLY A 512 5.06 -42.64 14.23
C GLY A 512 6.18 -43.68 14.44
N SER A 513 6.81 -43.63 15.62
CA SER A 513 7.95 -44.49 16.01
C SER A 513 7.64 -46.00 16.07
N GLY A 514 6.36 -46.39 15.99
CA GLY A 514 5.89 -47.79 16.00
C GLY A 514 5.28 -48.27 14.67
N GLY A 515 5.49 -47.55 13.56
CA GLY A 515 4.92 -47.92 12.25
C GLY A 515 3.44 -47.53 12.06
N GLN A 516 2.76 -47.05 13.11
CA GLN A 516 1.44 -46.41 12.99
C GLN A 516 1.54 -45.11 12.19
N VAL A 517 0.59 -44.91 11.28
CA VAL A 517 0.47 -43.70 10.46
C VAL A 517 -0.76 -42.92 10.91
N VAL A 518 -0.56 -41.66 11.28
CA VAL A 518 -1.65 -40.74 11.66
C VAL A 518 -1.92 -39.81 10.48
N LEU A 519 -3.19 -39.70 10.08
CA LEU A 519 -3.60 -38.79 9.02
C LEU A 519 -3.84 -37.38 9.58
N THR A 520 -3.35 -36.36 8.90
CA THR A 520 -3.45 -34.95 9.32
C THR A 520 -3.88 -34.05 8.16
N GLY A 521 -4.41 -32.87 8.49
CA GLY A 521 -4.79 -31.85 7.52
C GLY A 521 -3.69 -30.81 7.29
N VAL A 522 -3.95 -29.91 6.33
CA VAL A 522 -3.04 -28.79 6.03
C VAL A 522 -2.86 -27.84 7.21
N ARG A 523 -3.88 -27.73 8.05
CA ARG A 523 -3.92 -26.81 9.19
C ARG A 523 -2.89 -27.21 10.24
N GLU A 524 -2.79 -28.49 10.55
CA GLU A 524 -1.82 -29.04 11.50
C GLU A 524 -0.39 -28.89 10.97
N VAL A 525 -0.18 -29.15 9.67
CA VAL A 525 1.14 -29.01 9.04
C VAL A 525 1.62 -27.56 9.02
N VAL A 526 0.74 -26.62 8.67
CA VAL A 526 1.05 -25.19 8.66
C VAL A 526 1.26 -24.66 10.07
N HIS A 527 0.45 -25.09 11.04
CA HIS A 527 0.65 -24.73 12.44
C HIS A 527 1.98 -25.24 12.98
N ARG A 528 2.39 -26.47 12.64
CA ARG A 528 3.71 -26.98 12.99
C ARG A 528 4.83 -26.11 12.42
N ALA A 529 4.75 -25.70 11.16
CA ALA A 529 5.75 -24.81 10.56
C ALA A 529 5.87 -23.47 11.31
N ARG A 530 4.74 -22.90 11.73
CA ARG A 530 4.68 -21.65 12.51
C ARG A 530 5.30 -21.81 13.89
N LEU A 531 5.04 -22.93 14.56
CA LEU A 531 5.62 -23.23 15.88
C LEU A 531 7.13 -23.44 15.81
N ASP A 532 7.62 -24.15 14.78
CA ASP A 532 9.07 -24.33 14.58
C ASP A 532 9.77 -22.98 14.35
N GLU A 533 9.15 -22.11 13.55
CA GLU A 533 9.65 -20.75 13.33
C GLU A 533 9.68 -19.94 14.63
N ALA A 534 8.57 -19.95 15.38
CA ALA A 534 8.46 -19.23 16.66
C ALA A 534 9.56 -19.66 17.65
N VAL A 535 9.73 -20.97 17.84
CA VAL A 535 10.74 -21.53 18.74
C VAL A 535 12.16 -21.14 18.29
N SER A 536 12.44 -21.18 16.98
CA SER A 536 13.77 -20.83 16.44
C SER A 536 14.18 -19.38 16.72
N HIS A 537 13.21 -18.48 16.92
CA HIS A 537 13.44 -17.06 17.19
C HIS A 537 13.14 -16.65 18.63
N GLY A 538 12.84 -17.60 19.52
CA GLY A 538 12.60 -17.35 20.95
C GLY A 538 11.20 -16.79 21.26
N ILE A 539 10.22 -17.03 20.39
CA ILE A 539 8.81 -16.73 20.64
C ILE A 539 8.18 -17.95 21.34
N PRO A 540 7.51 -17.78 22.49
CA PRO A 540 6.83 -18.88 23.16
C PRO A 540 5.71 -19.46 22.27
N PRO A 541 5.52 -20.79 22.22
CA PRO A 541 4.47 -21.42 21.43
C PRO A 541 3.07 -20.86 21.70
N GLU A 542 2.78 -20.51 22.96
CA GLU A 542 1.51 -19.93 23.40
C GLU A 542 1.27 -18.52 22.82
N GLY A 543 2.32 -17.86 22.35
CA GLY A 543 2.25 -16.56 21.69
C GLY A 543 1.75 -16.63 20.24
N VAL A 544 1.70 -17.82 19.63
CA VAL A 544 1.20 -18.00 18.24
C VAL A 544 -0.22 -18.53 18.30
N VAL A 545 -1.18 -17.67 17.95
CA VAL A 545 -2.59 -18.07 17.92
C VAL A 545 -2.79 -19.10 16.82
N LYS A 546 -3.27 -20.30 17.18
CA LYS A 546 -3.47 -21.40 16.23
C LYS A 546 -4.32 -20.99 15.02
N GLY A 547 -5.39 -20.22 15.22
CA GLY A 547 -6.23 -19.67 14.14
C GLY A 547 -7.04 -20.71 13.35
N PHE A 548 -6.71 -21.99 13.49
CA PHE A 548 -7.41 -23.11 12.90
C PHE A 548 -8.30 -23.78 13.95
N ASN A 549 -9.62 -23.58 13.85
CA ASN A 549 -10.70 -24.24 14.62
C ASN A 549 -10.36 -24.75 16.05
N GLU A 550 -11.06 -24.23 17.06
CA GLU A 550 -10.83 -24.45 18.51
C GLU A 550 -10.93 -25.91 19.03
N HIS A 551 -11.31 -26.90 18.21
CA HIS A 551 -11.59 -28.27 18.67
C HIS A 551 -10.40 -29.25 18.61
N LEU A 552 -9.23 -28.83 18.12
CA LEU A 552 -8.02 -29.65 18.09
C LEU A 552 -6.90 -28.94 18.87
N GLY A 553 -6.11 -29.70 19.63
CA GLY A 553 -5.02 -29.15 20.45
C GLY A 553 -3.71 -28.97 19.65
N ASP A 554 -2.68 -28.41 20.28
CA ASP A 554 -1.33 -28.34 19.68
C ASP A 554 -0.63 -29.72 19.67
N GLN A 555 -1.13 -30.66 20.46
CA GLN A 555 -0.63 -32.05 20.50
C GLN A 555 -0.79 -32.76 19.15
N ASP A 556 -1.82 -32.40 18.38
CA ASP A 556 -2.09 -32.97 17.05
C ASP A 556 -1.09 -32.48 15.98
N CYS A 557 -0.20 -31.54 16.33
CA CYS A 557 0.78 -30.94 15.43
C CYS A 557 2.22 -31.42 15.72
N GLN A 558 2.42 -32.39 16.61
CA GLN A 558 3.76 -32.84 17.03
C GLN A 558 4.32 -33.92 16.10
N PHE A 559 5.20 -33.52 15.17
CA PHE A 559 5.96 -34.44 14.31
C PHE A 559 7.27 -33.82 13.85
N THR A 560 8.19 -34.65 13.35
CA THR A 560 9.39 -34.20 12.64
C THR A 560 9.13 -34.19 11.13
N TRP A 561 9.72 -33.25 10.40
CA TRP A 561 9.49 -33.08 8.95
C TRP A 561 9.84 -34.34 8.12
N GLN A 562 10.81 -35.13 8.57
CA GLN A 562 11.16 -36.42 7.96
C GLN A 562 10.06 -37.48 8.07
N GLN A 563 9.16 -37.36 9.06
CA GLN A 563 8.02 -38.27 9.25
C GLN A 563 6.81 -37.88 8.39
N LEU A 564 6.83 -36.70 7.77
CA LEU A 564 5.70 -36.18 6.99
C LEU A 564 5.72 -36.74 5.56
N GLY A 565 4.58 -37.28 5.15
CA GLY A 565 4.38 -37.84 3.83
C GLY A 565 2.91 -37.86 3.44
N ARG A 566 2.59 -38.77 2.51
CA ARG A 566 1.23 -39.10 2.10
C ARG A 566 1.09 -40.61 1.95
N ILE A 567 -0.13 -41.12 2.05
CA ILE A 567 -0.45 -42.50 1.68
C ILE A 567 -0.88 -42.52 0.22
N ASP A 568 -0.23 -43.34 -0.61
CA ASP A 568 -0.66 -43.55 -1.98
C ASP A 568 -1.95 -44.39 -2.01
N LYS A 569 -3.02 -43.87 -2.61
CA LYS A 569 -4.34 -44.54 -2.61
C LYS A 569 -4.38 -45.85 -3.42
N GLY A 570 -3.42 -46.09 -4.32
CA GLY A 570 -3.38 -47.30 -5.15
C GLY A 570 -2.57 -48.43 -4.52
N THR A 571 -1.53 -48.08 -3.76
CA THR A 571 -0.59 -49.05 -3.17
C THR A 571 -0.65 -49.14 -1.65
N GLU A 572 -1.36 -48.20 -0.99
CA GLU A 572 -1.38 -48.01 0.47
C GLU A 572 0.01 -47.78 1.10
N VAL A 573 1.01 -47.47 0.28
CA VAL A 573 2.39 -47.23 0.72
C VAL A 573 2.59 -45.78 1.14
N PHE A 574 3.36 -45.57 2.20
CA PHE A 574 3.81 -44.25 2.63
C PHE A 574 4.84 -43.69 1.65
N VAL A 575 4.61 -42.47 1.16
CA VAL A 575 5.50 -41.73 0.28
C VAL A 575 5.88 -40.42 0.96
N SER A 576 7.18 -40.16 1.14
CA SER A 576 7.66 -38.88 1.67
C SER A 576 7.32 -37.74 0.72
N LEU A 577 6.93 -36.59 1.29
CA LEU A 577 6.63 -35.38 0.51
C LEU A 577 7.85 -34.48 0.26
N GLY A 578 9.02 -34.81 0.83
CA GLY A 578 10.26 -34.03 0.66
C GLY A 578 10.13 -32.58 1.14
N ILE A 579 9.30 -32.35 2.16
CA ILE A 579 9.15 -31.04 2.79
C ILE A 579 10.15 -30.96 3.94
N ASP A 580 11.32 -30.36 3.68
CA ASP A 580 12.40 -30.22 4.67
C ASP A 580 12.27 -28.98 5.58
#